data_AF-A0A2D8BS02-F1
#
_entry.id   AF-A0A2D8BS02-F1
#
_cell.length_a   1.000
_cell.length_b   1.000
_cell.length_c   1.000
_cell.angle_alpha   90.00
_cell.angle_beta   90.00
_cell.angle_gamma   90.00
#
_symmetry.space_group_name_H-M   'P 1'
#
loop_
_entity.id
_entity.type
_entity.pdbx_description
1 polymer ?
#
loop_
_entity_poly.entity_id
_entity_poly.type
_entity_poly.pdbx_seq_one_letter_code
_entity_poly.pdbx_strand_id
1 'polypeptide(L)'
;MMDFIKRLVPTVLFAGLITYFGYHAMNGEQGILNWIVVKNRIAETETELASTIAQREQLEATALRLRSDSLDLDYVEERARTILNVAHPRDFIVRTEAPAER
;
A
#
# COMPACT_ATOMS: atom_id res chain seq x y z
N MET A 1 60.72 -18.37 31.48
CA MET A 1 59.62 -17.38 31.58
C MET A 1 59.24 -16.81 30.21
N MET A 2 60.19 -16.34 29.38
CA MET A 2 59.91 -15.82 28.03
C MET A 2 59.18 -16.81 27.09
N ASP A 3 59.47 -18.11 27.15
CA ASP A 3 58.86 -19.08 26.22
C ASP A 3 57.39 -19.37 26.52
N PHE A 4 56.97 -19.23 27.79
CA PHE A 4 55.58 -19.33 28.19
C PHE A 4 54.76 -18.15 27.65
N ILE A 5 55.32 -16.94 27.73
CA ILE A 5 54.69 -15.72 27.20
C ILE A 5 54.51 -15.83 25.68
N LYS A 6 55.54 -16.25 24.93
CA LYS A 6 55.46 -16.45 23.48
C LYS A 6 54.36 -17.43 23.06
N ARG A 7 54.08 -18.44 23.89
CA ARG A 7 53.02 -19.43 23.64
C ARG A 7 51.61 -18.88 23.89
N LEU A 8 51.46 -17.93 24.80
CA LEU A 8 50.19 -17.28 25.13
C LEU A 8 49.81 -16.14 24.17
N VAL A 9 50.81 -15.49 23.55
CA VAL A 9 50.59 -14.41 22.57
C VAL A 9 49.55 -14.77 21.51
N PRO A 10 49.65 -15.90 20.76
CA PRO A 10 48.66 -16.22 19.73
C PRO A 10 47.26 -16.42 20.32
N THR A 11 47.14 -17.09 21.47
CA THR A 11 45.84 -17.33 22.12
C THR A 11 45.15 -16.04 22.53
N VAL A 12 45.89 -15.10 23.15
CA VAL A 12 45.35 -13.80 23.54
C VAL A 12 44.97 -12.97 22.31
N LEU A 13 45.78 -13.03 21.25
CA LEU A 13 45.53 -12.31 20.01
C LEU A 13 44.27 -12.83 19.31
N PHE A 14 44.08 -14.15 19.22
CA PHE A 14 42.86 -14.76 18.70
C PHE A 14 41.64 -14.46 19.57
N ALA A 15 41.76 -14.52 20.90
CA ALA A 15 40.68 -14.15 21.80
C ALA A 15 40.25 -12.69 21.60
N GLY A 16 41.22 -11.78 21.41
CA GLY A 16 40.96 -10.38 21.09
C GLY A 16 40.24 -10.21 19.74
N LEU A 17 40.71 -10.89 18.70
CA LEU A 17 40.05 -10.90 17.37
C LEU A 17 38.61 -11.40 17.45
N ILE A 18 38.37 -12.53 18.13
CA ILE A 18 37.02 -13.09 18.31
C ILE A 18 36.12 -12.09 19.05
N THR A 19 36.64 -11.45 20.09
CA THR A 19 35.88 -10.44 20.85
C THR A 19 35.54 -9.23 19.99
N TYR A 20 36.52 -8.72 19.23
CA TYR A 20 36.33 -7.58 18.33
C TYR A 20 35.33 -7.87 17.22
N PHE A 21 35.51 -8.99 16.51
CA PHE A 21 34.58 -9.39 15.45
C PHE A 21 33.21 -9.78 16.00
N GLY A 22 33.13 -10.42 17.16
CA GLY A 22 31.85 -10.72 17.81
C GLY A 22 31.09 -9.46 18.18
N TYR A 23 31.75 -8.48 18.78
CA TYR A 23 31.15 -7.17 19.09
C TYR A 23 30.69 -6.44 17.83
N HIS A 24 31.53 -6.40 16.79
CA HIS A 24 31.19 -5.75 15.52
C HIS A 24 30.13 -6.50 14.72
N ALA A 25 30.04 -7.82 14.80
CA ALA A 25 28.98 -8.59 14.15
C ALA A 25 27.61 -8.33 14.80
N MET A 26 27.60 -7.98 16.09
CA MET A 26 26.38 -7.67 16.83
C MET A 26 25.97 -6.19 16.71
N ASN A 27 26.92 -5.25 16.73
CA ASN A 27 26.67 -3.81 16.66
C ASN A 27 26.81 -3.22 15.25
N GLY A 28 27.26 -4.02 14.28
CA GLY A 28 27.46 -3.58 12.92
C GLY A 28 26.13 -3.36 12.20
N GLU A 29 26.11 -2.34 11.34
CA GLU A 29 25.00 -2.05 10.43
C GLU A 29 24.74 -3.23 9.46
N GLN A 30 25.72 -4.11 9.25
CA GLN A 30 25.60 -5.35 8.48
C GLN A 30 25.42 -6.60 9.36
N GLY A 31 25.16 -6.43 10.65
CA GLY A 31 24.94 -7.54 11.58
C GLY A 31 23.73 -8.39 11.18
N ILE A 32 23.77 -9.67 11.54
CA ILE A 32 22.72 -10.66 11.19
C ILE A 32 21.34 -10.19 11.67
N LEU A 33 21.27 -9.56 12.84
CA LEU A 33 20.04 -9.04 13.40
C LEU A 33 19.46 -7.89 12.55
N ASN A 34 20.31 -6.94 12.16
CA ASN A 34 19.88 -5.83 11.31
C ASN A 34 19.46 -6.32 9.92
N TRP A 35 20.15 -7.32 9.37
CA TRP A 35 19.76 -7.95 8.12
C TRP A 35 18.34 -8.54 8.18
N ILE A 36 17.99 -9.22 9.28
CA ILE A 36 16.62 -9.73 9.49
C ILE A 36 15.60 -8.58 9.56
N VAL A 37 15.90 -7.53 10.32
CA VAL A 37 15.01 -6.35 10.46
C VAL A 37 14.78 -5.67 9.12
N VAL A 38 15.85 -5.39 8.37
CA VAL A 38 15.77 -4.75 7.05
C VAL A 38 15.00 -5.62 6.07
N LYS A 39 15.25 -6.94 6.06
CA LYS A 39 14.52 -7.87 5.19
C LYS A 39 13.02 -7.90 5.49
N ASN A 40 12.65 -7.91 6.77
CA ASN A 40 11.25 -7.85 7.17
C ASN A 40 10.61 -6.53 6.75
N ARG A 41 11.33 -5.41 6.88
CA ARG A 41 10.84 -4.09 6.49
C ARG A 41 10.64 -3.95 4.98
N ILE A 42 11.52 -4.56 4.19
CA ILE A 42 11.34 -4.66 2.73
C ILE A 42 10.05 -5.42 2.42
N ALA A 43 9.84 -6.60 3.02
CA ALA A 43 8.64 -7.41 2.78
C ALA A 43 7.34 -6.69 3.21
N GLU A 44 7.36 -5.97 4.33
CA GLU A 44 6.24 -5.14 4.79
C GLU A 44 5.93 -4.01 3.79
N THR A 45 6.96 -3.28 3.37
CA THR A 45 6.83 -2.16 2.41
C THR A 45 6.33 -2.65 1.05
N GLU A 46 6.81 -3.81 0.57
CA GLU A 46 6.32 -4.44 -0.67
C GLU A 46 4.85 -4.83 -0.57
N THR A 47 4.42 -5.30 0.59
CA THR A 47 3.00 -5.64 0.85
C THR A 47 2.12 -4.38 0.84
N GLU A 48 2.57 -3.32 1.49
CA GLU A 48 1.89 -2.02 1.47
C GLU A 48 1.80 -1.44 0.06
N LEU A 49 2.90 -1.53 -0.71
CA LEU A 49 2.94 -1.10 -2.10
C LEU A 49 1.93 -1.87 -2.96
N ALA A 50 1.89 -3.20 -2.84
CA ALA A 50 0.94 -4.03 -3.57
C ALA A 50 -0.51 -3.66 -3.23
N SER A 51 -0.80 -3.42 -1.94
CA SER A 51 -2.14 -3.01 -1.50
C SER A 51 -2.55 -1.63 -2.04
N THR A 52 -1.60 -0.70 -2.12
CA THR A 52 -1.83 0.66 -2.60
C THR A 52 -2.03 0.68 -4.12
N ILE A 53 -1.25 -0.13 -4.85
CA ILE A 53 -1.43 -0.30 -6.30
C ILE A 53 -2.82 -0.88 -6.58
N ALA A 54 -3.24 -1.93 -5.87
CA ALA A 54 -4.56 -2.52 -6.05
C ALA A 54 -5.70 -1.51 -5.81
N GLN A 55 -5.58 -0.68 -4.76
CA GLN A 55 -6.54 0.39 -4.49
C GLN A 55 -6.56 1.44 -5.59
N ARG A 56 -5.37 1.86 -6.06
CA ARG A 56 -5.25 2.80 -7.18
C ARG A 56 -5.93 2.23 -8.43
N GLU A 57 -5.67 0.98 -8.79
CA GLU A 57 -6.26 0.34 -9.97
C GLU A 57 -7.79 0.25 -9.86
N GLN A 58 -8.33 -0.06 -8.68
CA GLN A 58 -9.77 -0.09 -8.43
C GLN A 58 -10.40 1.31 -8.57
N LEU A 59 -9.74 2.33 -8.02
CA LEU A 59 -10.17 3.72 -8.13
C LEU A 59 -10.08 4.22 -9.57
N GLU A 60 -9.02 3.86 -10.30
CA GLU A 60 -8.86 4.18 -11.72
C GLU A 60 -9.95 3.52 -12.56
N ALA A 61 -10.25 2.23 -12.33
CA ALA A 61 -11.35 1.55 -13.00
C ALA A 61 -12.72 2.22 -12.72
N THR A 62 -12.93 2.68 -11.49
CA THR A 62 -14.15 3.41 -11.10
C THR A 62 -14.19 4.80 -11.73
N ALA A 63 -13.08 5.54 -11.69
CA ALA A 63 -12.95 6.85 -12.31
C ALA A 63 -13.12 6.78 -13.84
N LEU A 64 -12.63 5.72 -14.48
CA LEU A 64 -12.80 5.51 -15.91
C LEU A 64 -14.28 5.33 -16.29
N ARG A 65 -15.08 4.69 -15.42
CA ARG A 65 -16.54 4.60 -15.57
C ARG A 65 -17.26 5.92 -15.31
N LEU A 66 -16.63 6.87 -14.61
CA LEU A 66 -17.20 8.17 -14.25
C LEU A 66 -16.67 9.33 -15.11
N ARG A 67 -15.68 9.09 -15.98
CA ARG A 67 -15.01 10.14 -16.76
C ARG A 67 -15.87 10.54 -17.95
N SER A 68 -15.95 11.85 -18.17
CA SER A 68 -16.92 12.48 -19.07
C SER A 68 -16.69 12.27 -20.56
N ASP A 69 -15.53 11.74 -20.93
CA ASP A 69 -15.18 11.31 -22.28
C ASP A 69 -15.85 9.96 -22.63
N SER A 70 -16.41 9.28 -21.62
CA SER A 70 -17.48 8.28 -21.74
C SER A 70 -18.65 8.61 -20.80
N LEU A 71 -18.95 9.90 -20.56
CA LEU A 71 -20.15 10.27 -19.81
C LEU A 71 -21.34 9.75 -20.61
N ASP A 72 -22.03 8.76 -20.07
CA ASP A 72 -23.31 8.38 -20.61
C ASP A 72 -24.28 9.53 -20.32
N LEU A 73 -24.49 10.37 -21.35
CA LEU A 73 -25.35 11.54 -21.27
C LEU A 73 -26.76 11.13 -20.84
N ASP A 74 -27.18 9.90 -21.21
CA ASP A 74 -28.47 9.33 -20.83
C ASP A 74 -28.54 9.07 -19.31
N TYR A 75 -27.45 8.59 -18.69
CA TYR A 75 -27.39 8.37 -17.24
C TYR A 75 -27.45 9.70 -16.44
N VAL A 76 -26.80 10.75 -16.95
CA VAL A 76 -26.88 12.10 -16.35
C VAL A 76 -28.29 12.68 -16.52
N GLU A 77 -28.91 12.48 -17.68
CA GLU A 77 -30.29 12.91 -17.94
C GLU A 77 -31.28 12.18 -17.04
N GLU A 78 -31.14 10.87 -16.87
CA GLU A 78 -31.99 10.06 -16.00
C GLU A 78 -31.84 10.47 -14.52
N ARG A 79 -30.61 10.76 -14.09
CA ARG A 79 -30.36 11.24 -12.73
C ARG A 79 -30.89 12.66 -12.51
N ALA A 80 -30.79 13.54 -13.50
CA ALA A 80 -31.38 14.88 -13.46
C ALA A 80 -32.92 14.82 -13.43
N ARG A 81 -33.54 13.95 -14.23
CA ARG A 81 -35.00 13.74 -14.23
C ARG A 81 -35.50 13.20 -12.89
N THR A 82 -34.74 12.29 -12.27
CA THR A 82 -35.09 11.69 -10.96
C THR A 82 -34.91 12.65 -9.79
N ILE A 83 -33.81 13.42 -9.75
CA ILE A 83 -33.49 14.30 -8.60
C ILE A 83 -34.17 15.67 -8.74
N LEU A 84 -34.12 16.26 -9.94
CA LEU A 84 -34.55 17.64 -10.17
C LEU A 84 -35.97 17.73 -10.73
N ASN A 85 -36.62 16.59 -11.03
CA ASN A 85 -37.94 16.52 -11.65
C ASN A 85 -38.02 17.34 -12.95
N VAL A 86 -36.91 17.41 -13.69
CA VAL A 86 -36.78 18.18 -14.93
C VAL A 86 -37.26 17.32 -16.10
N ALA A 87 -38.28 17.79 -16.80
CA ALA A 87 -38.76 17.20 -18.05
C ALA A 87 -38.13 17.93 -19.25
N HIS A 88 -37.84 17.21 -20.34
CA HIS A 88 -37.32 17.83 -21.56
C HIS A 88 -38.39 18.74 -22.17
N PRO A 89 -38.05 19.85 -22.86
CA PRO A 89 -39.03 20.78 -23.44
C PRO A 89 -40.02 20.16 -24.44
N ARG A 90 -39.79 18.92 -24.88
CA ARG A 90 -40.64 18.15 -25.80
C ARG A 90 -41.41 17.01 -25.13
N ASP A 91 -41.24 16.83 -23.82
CA ASP A 91 -41.91 15.78 -23.05
C ASP A 91 -43.31 16.26 -22.62
N PHE A 92 -44.30 15.38 -22.75
CA PHE A 92 -45.66 15.65 -22.30
C PHE A 92 -45.86 15.09 -20.88
N ILE A 93 -46.10 15.98 -19.91
CA ILE A 93 -46.43 15.56 -18.54
C ILE A 93 -47.92 15.22 -18.49
N VAL A 94 -48.23 13.92 -18.45
CA VAL A 94 -49.60 13.44 -18.20
C VAL A 94 -49.81 13.32 -16.70
N ARG A 95 -50.65 14.19 -16.14
CA ARG A 95 -51.07 14.10 -14.74
C ARG A 95 -52.08 12.97 -14.62
N THR A 96 -51.66 11.80 -14.14
CA THR A 96 -52.61 10.74 -13.83
C THR A 96 -53.35 11.13 -12.57
N GLU A 97 -54.66 11.12 -12.60
CA GLU A 97 -55.48 11.23 -11.40
C GLU A 97 -55.17 10.04 -10.48
N ALA A 98 -54.95 10.35 -9.20
CA ALA A 98 -54.64 9.34 -8.19
C ALA A 98 -55.73 8.27 -8.22
N PRO A 99 -55.40 6.97 -8.10
CA PRO A 99 -56.41 5.93 -8.09
C PRO A 99 -57.42 6.26 -7.01
N ALA A 100 -58.68 6.45 -7.40
CA ALA A 100 -59.77 6.60 -6.45
C ALA A 100 -59.75 5.37 -5.56
N GLU A 101 -59.34 5.56 -4.32
CA GLU A 101 -59.31 4.53 -3.29
C GLU A 101 -60.71 3.89 -3.23
N ARG A 102 -60.78 2.60 -3.56
CA ARG A 102 -61.96 1.74 -3.34
C ARG A 102 -61.62 0.73 -2.27
#